data_AF-A0A4S8HXE1-F1
#
_entry.id   AF-A0A4S8HXE1-F1
#
_cell.length_a   1.000
_cell.length_b   1.000
_cell.length_c   1.000
_cell.angle_alpha   90.00
_cell.angle_beta   90.00
_cell.angle_gamma   90.00
#
_symmetry.space_group_name_H-M   'P 1'
#
loop_
_entity.id
_entity.type
_entity.pdbx_description
1 polymer ?
#
loop_
_entity_poly.entity_id
_entity_poly.type
_entity_poly.pdbx_seq_one_letter_code
_entity_poly.pdbx_strand_id
1 'polypeptide(L)'
;MQKVWLLIPIGLLCFYMSISAQNVNTDSLSLVTKISEDQLKLEKLQSQLERKTKNKQEAAAEAQRSANKNSKAADKLSANPDSKKLARKANKKASEARRDARDARKESDRLDKLHKDIQGLKNKIAENQVKLNKYVQQGRAGRP
;
A
#
# COMPACT_ATOMS: atom_id res chain seq x y z
N MET A 1 -17.99 -17.98 -28.57
CA MET A 1 -17.52 -16.58 -28.63
C MET A 1 -16.71 -16.28 -27.37
N GLN A 2 -15.42 -16.64 -27.35
CA GLN A 2 -14.53 -16.42 -26.22
C GLN A 2 -13.90 -15.02 -26.32
N LYS A 3 -14.15 -14.16 -25.33
CA LYS A 3 -13.48 -12.85 -25.21
C LYS A 3 -12.17 -13.05 -24.46
N VAL A 4 -11.07 -13.15 -25.20
CA VAL A 4 -9.72 -13.12 -24.64
C VAL A 4 -9.43 -11.68 -24.22
N TRP A 5 -9.33 -11.45 -22.92
CA TRP A 5 -8.78 -10.23 -22.36
C TRP A 5 -7.28 -10.19 -22.67
N LEU A 6 -6.88 -9.24 -23.52
CA LEU A 6 -5.48 -8.91 -23.77
C LEU A 6 -4.87 -8.31 -22.49
N LEU A 7 -4.25 -9.17 -21.69
CA LEU A 7 -3.26 -8.77 -20.71
C LEU A 7 -2.02 -8.29 -21.48
N ILE A 8 -1.82 -6.98 -21.54
CA ILE A 8 -0.58 -6.38 -22.01
C ILE A 8 0.45 -6.58 -20.89
N PRO A 9 1.52 -7.38 -21.09
CA PRO A 9 2.63 -7.36 -20.16
C PRO A 9 3.38 -6.04 -20.42
N ILE A 10 3.31 -5.11 -19.45
CA ILE A 10 4.20 -3.95 -19.40
C ILE A 10 5.57 -4.49 -18.98
N GLY A 11 6.23 -5.13 -19.93
CA GLY A 11 7.49 -5.84 -19.76
C GLY A 11 8.28 -5.74 -21.05
N LEU A 12 8.42 -4.53 -21.60
CA LEU A 12 9.42 -4.22 -22.61
C LEU A 12 9.58 -2.71 -22.73
N LEU A 13 10.49 -2.14 -21.95
CA LEU A 13 11.17 -0.91 -22.38
C LEU A 13 12.66 -1.16 -22.26
N CYS A 14 13.15 -1.78 -23.33
CA CYS A 14 14.53 -2.17 -23.56
C CYS A 14 15.47 -0.97 -23.42
N PHE A 15 16.51 -1.18 -22.62
CA PHE A 15 17.91 -0.85 -22.92
C PHE A 15 18.15 -0.02 -24.18
N TYR A 16 18.38 1.28 -23.99
CA TYR A 16 19.27 2.06 -24.83
C TYR A 16 20.15 2.94 -23.94
N MET A 17 21.16 2.32 -23.33
CA MET A 17 22.34 3.07 -22.88
C MET A 17 23.49 2.74 -23.82
N SER A 18 23.57 3.47 -24.93
CA SER A 18 24.84 3.67 -25.60
C SER A 18 25.78 4.33 -24.59
N ILE A 19 26.77 3.57 -24.14
CA ILE A 19 27.85 4.05 -23.28
C ILE A 19 28.64 5.08 -24.09
N SER A 20 28.26 6.34 -23.97
CA SER A 20 29.13 7.46 -24.31
C SER A 20 29.67 7.98 -23.01
N ALA A 21 30.95 7.72 -22.74
CA ALA A 21 31.71 8.42 -21.71
C ALA A 21 31.56 9.93 -21.96
N GLN A 22 30.71 10.56 -21.15
CA GLN A 22 30.45 11.99 -21.10
C GLN A 22 30.54 12.36 -19.64
N ASN A 23 31.34 13.39 -19.31
CA ASN A 23 31.50 13.99 -17.99
C ASN A 23 30.34 13.66 -17.05
N VAL A 24 30.50 12.60 -16.26
CA VAL A 24 29.58 12.28 -15.16
C VAL A 24 29.81 13.36 -14.13
N ASN A 25 29.08 14.46 -14.28
CA ASN A 25 28.97 15.45 -13.23
C ASN A 25 28.48 14.70 -11.98
N THR A 26 29.16 14.84 -10.85
CA THR A 26 28.89 14.10 -9.60
C THR A 26 27.42 14.14 -9.20
N ASP A 27 26.74 15.23 -9.56
CA ASP A 27 25.31 15.46 -9.33
C ASP A 27 24.40 14.51 -10.12
N SER A 28 24.78 14.17 -11.36
CA SER A 28 24.05 13.24 -12.22
C SER A 28 24.15 11.81 -11.69
N LEU A 29 25.34 11.41 -11.23
CA LEU A 29 25.56 10.10 -10.60
C LEU A 29 24.79 10.00 -9.28
N SER A 30 24.78 11.07 -8.46
CA SER A 30 23.99 11.13 -7.23
C SER A 30 22.48 11.02 -7.48
N LEU A 31 21.98 11.55 -8.59
CA LEU A 31 20.56 11.40 -8.96
C LEU A 31 20.24 9.96 -9.37
N VAL A 32 21.11 9.32 -10.15
CA VAL A 32 20.94 7.90 -10.52
C VAL A 32 20.89 7.02 -9.29
N THR A 33 21.81 7.19 -8.34
CA THR A 33 21.81 6.40 -7.10
C THR A 33 20.53 6.61 -6.29
N LYS A 34 20.08 7.87 -6.13
CA LYS A 34 18.81 8.18 -5.45
C LYS A 34 17.60 7.54 -6.12
N ILE A 35 17.54 7.58 -7.46
CA ILE A 35 16.46 6.94 -8.23
C ILE A 35 16.46 5.43 -7.98
N SER A 36 17.63 4.78 -8.06
CA SER A 36 17.74 3.34 -7.81
C SER A 36 17.36 2.96 -6.38
N GLU A 37 17.80 3.73 -5.38
CA GLU A 37 17.39 3.52 -3.99
C GLU A 37 15.88 3.66 -3.79
N ASP A 38 15.26 4.68 -4.39
CA ASP A 38 13.83 4.90 -4.29
C ASP A 38 13.02 3.85 -5.06
N GLN A 39 13.54 3.33 -6.17
CA GLN A 39 12.96 2.19 -6.89
C GLN A 39 12.98 0.91 -6.03
N LEU A 40 14.11 0.60 -5.38
CA LEU A 40 14.21 -0.54 -4.47
C LEU A 40 13.23 -0.40 -3.29
N LYS A 41 13.09 0.80 -2.72
CA LYS A 41 12.08 1.08 -1.69
C LYS A 41 10.66 0.88 -2.22
N LEU A 42 10.38 1.34 -3.45
CA LEU A 42 9.08 1.19 -4.09
C LEU A 42 8.70 -0.28 -4.25
N GLU A 43 9.61 -1.12 -4.76
CA GLU A 43 9.39 -2.57 -4.89
C GLU A 43 9.13 -3.23 -3.53
N LYS A 44 9.89 -2.83 -2.49
CA LYS A 44 9.67 -3.31 -1.11
C LYS A 44 8.31 -2.90 -0.55
N LEU A 45 7.77 -1.73 -0.92
CA LEU A 45 6.43 -1.33 -0.51
C LEU A 45 5.35 -2.04 -1.32
N GLN A 46 5.55 -2.20 -2.63
CA GLN A 46 4.60 -2.91 -3.51
C GLN A 46 4.47 -4.40 -3.12
N SER A 47 5.57 -5.06 -2.74
CA SER A 47 5.52 -6.45 -2.26
C SER A 47 4.73 -6.61 -0.95
N GLN A 48 4.55 -5.55 -0.16
CA GLN A 48 3.72 -5.58 1.05
C GLN A 48 2.23 -5.38 0.78
N LEU A 49 1.85 -4.95 -0.42
CA LEU A 49 0.50 -4.51 -0.74
C LEU A 49 -0.51 -5.67 -0.65
N GLU A 50 -0.16 -6.83 -1.17
CA GLU A 50 -1.01 -8.03 -1.08
C GLU A 50 -1.27 -8.41 0.38
N ARG A 51 -0.20 -8.52 1.18
CA ARG A 51 -0.31 -8.88 2.60
C ARG A 51 -1.15 -7.87 3.38
N LYS A 52 -0.93 -6.56 3.21
CA LYS A 52 -1.70 -5.53 3.92
C LYS A 52 -3.16 -5.49 3.47
N THR A 53 -3.42 -5.75 2.19
CA THR A 53 -4.79 -5.86 1.66
C THR A 53 -5.52 -7.03 2.29
N LYS A 54 -4.86 -8.19 2.37
CA LYS A 54 -5.39 -9.38 3.05
C LYS A 54 -5.66 -9.12 4.52
N ASN A 55 -4.71 -8.53 5.26
CA ASN A 55 -4.90 -8.18 6.66
C ASN A 55 -6.11 -7.27 6.89
N LYS A 56 -6.31 -6.25 6.03
CA LYS A 56 -7.48 -5.37 6.09
C LYS A 56 -8.78 -6.16 5.88
N GLN A 57 -8.82 -7.03 4.88
CA GLN A 57 -10.00 -7.85 4.58
C GLN A 57 -10.33 -8.81 5.73
N GLU A 58 -9.32 -9.48 6.29
CA GLU A 58 -9.48 -10.40 7.41
C GLU A 58 -9.95 -9.67 8.68
N ALA A 59 -9.34 -8.53 9.01
CA ALA A 59 -9.74 -7.73 10.16
C ALA A 59 -11.17 -7.18 10.02
N ALA A 60 -11.57 -6.76 8.81
CA ALA A 60 -12.94 -6.34 8.54
C ALA A 60 -13.94 -7.50 8.68
N ALA A 61 -13.60 -8.69 8.18
CA ALA A 61 -14.43 -9.88 8.32
C ALA A 61 -14.62 -10.30 9.79
N GLU A 62 -13.54 -10.27 10.59
CA GLU A 62 -13.63 -10.59 12.02
C GLU A 62 -14.42 -9.52 12.79
N ALA A 63 -14.22 -8.24 12.49
CA ALA A 63 -15.04 -7.17 13.07
C ALA A 63 -16.54 -7.38 12.80
N GLN A 64 -16.91 -7.75 11.57
CA GLN A 64 -18.29 -8.06 11.23
C GLN A 64 -18.82 -9.28 12.01
N ARG A 65 -18.03 -10.35 12.11
CA ARG A 65 -18.39 -11.55 12.89
C ARG A 65 -18.62 -11.21 14.36
N SER A 66 -17.75 -10.41 14.96
CA SER A 66 -17.88 -10.00 16.35
C SER A 66 -19.05 -9.04 16.58
N ALA A 67 -19.32 -8.13 15.64
CA ALA A 67 -20.53 -7.30 15.66
C ALA A 67 -21.81 -8.16 15.63
N ASN A 68 -21.87 -9.17 14.77
CA ASN A 68 -23.00 -10.10 14.69
C ASN A 68 -23.17 -10.90 15.99
N LYS A 69 -22.05 -11.37 16.59
CA LYS A 69 -22.08 -12.08 17.89
C LYS A 69 -22.56 -11.16 19.02
N ASN A 70 -22.16 -9.88 19.01
CA ASN A 70 -22.60 -8.87 19.96
C ASN A 70 -24.12 -8.63 19.83
N SER A 71 -24.61 -8.37 18.61
CA SER A 71 -26.04 -8.19 18.35
C SER A 71 -26.85 -9.36 18.89
N LYS A 72 -26.48 -10.60 18.53
CA LYS A 72 -27.15 -11.81 19.02
C LYS A 72 -27.12 -11.97 20.54
N ALA A 73 -26.07 -11.47 21.21
CA ALA A 73 -25.98 -11.53 22.67
C ALA A 73 -26.85 -10.45 23.33
N ALA A 74 -26.92 -9.26 22.71
CA ALA A 74 -27.80 -8.17 23.12
C ALA A 74 -29.28 -8.55 22.94
N ASP A 75 -29.65 -9.16 21.82
CA ASP A 75 -31.02 -9.63 21.56
C ASP A 75 -31.48 -10.63 22.63
N LYS A 76 -30.59 -11.57 22.99
CA LYS A 76 -30.86 -12.55 24.06
C LYS A 76 -31.03 -11.89 25.42
N LEU A 77 -30.20 -10.89 25.75
CA LEU A 77 -30.35 -10.13 26.98
C LEU A 77 -31.65 -9.32 26.97
N SER A 78 -32.01 -8.70 25.85
CA SER A 78 -33.26 -7.94 25.72
C SER A 78 -34.50 -8.82 25.98
N ALA A 79 -34.46 -10.09 25.58
CA ALA A 79 -35.53 -11.04 25.85
C ALA A 79 -35.61 -11.50 27.31
N ASN A 80 -34.52 -11.37 28.08
CA ASN A 80 -34.47 -11.70 29.51
C ASN A 80 -33.52 -10.73 30.23
N PRO A 81 -33.98 -9.49 30.50
CA PRO A 81 -33.13 -8.38 30.94
C PRO A 81 -32.54 -8.60 32.34
N ASP A 82 -33.24 -9.33 33.21
CA ASP A 82 -32.81 -9.57 34.59
C ASP A 82 -31.72 -10.66 34.70
N SER A 83 -31.39 -11.33 33.59
CA SER A 83 -30.38 -12.38 33.59
C SER A 83 -28.96 -11.85 33.68
N LYS A 84 -28.38 -11.86 34.88
CA LYS A 84 -26.96 -11.53 35.14
C LYS A 84 -25.97 -12.28 34.25
N LYS A 85 -26.27 -13.54 33.89
CA LYS A 85 -25.43 -14.37 33.00
C LYS A 85 -25.45 -13.83 31.57
N LEU A 86 -26.63 -13.46 31.06
CA LEU A 86 -26.76 -12.87 29.73
C LEU A 86 -26.13 -11.48 29.68
N ALA A 87 -26.28 -10.67 30.73
CA ALA A 87 -25.66 -9.35 30.83
C ALA A 87 -24.12 -9.44 30.73
N ARG A 88 -23.51 -10.35 31.50
CA ARG A 88 -22.06 -10.62 31.43
C ARG A 88 -21.62 -11.07 30.03
N LYS A 89 -22.41 -11.93 29.37
CA LYS A 89 -22.10 -12.42 28.02
C LYS A 89 -22.20 -11.32 26.97
N ALA A 90 -23.26 -10.52 26.99
CA ALA A 90 -23.43 -9.38 26.11
C ALA A 90 -22.28 -8.37 26.27
N ASN A 91 -21.93 -8.01 27.52
CA ASN A 91 -20.81 -7.11 27.79
C ASN A 91 -19.47 -7.64 27.24
N LYS A 92 -19.20 -8.95 27.39
CA LYS A 92 -18.00 -9.57 26.81
C LYS A 92 -18.00 -9.47 25.27
N LYS A 93 -19.14 -9.75 24.62
CA LYS A 93 -19.26 -9.68 23.15
C LYS A 93 -19.18 -8.25 22.62
N ALA A 94 -19.71 -7.28 23.34
CA ALA A 94 -19.54 -5.86 23.02
C ALA A 94 -18.06 -5.46 23.09
N SER A 95 -17.34 -5.92 24.11
CA SER A 95 -15.90 -5.65 24.27
C SER A 95 -15.05 -6.27 23.16
N GLU A 96 -15.34 -7.52 22.77
CA GLU A 96 -14.71 -8.19 21.62
C GLU A 96 -14.98 -7.41 20.33
N ALA A 97 -16.25 -7.10 20.02
CA ALA A 97 -16.63 -6.35 18.82
C ALA A 97 -15.95 -4.97 18.74
N ARG A 98 -15.85 -4.25 19.86
CA ARG A 98 -15.18 -2.95 19.92
C ARG A 98 -13.68 -3.07 19.60
N ARG A 99 -13.03 -4.11 20.11
CA ARG A 99 -11.62 -4.39 19.85
C ARG A 99 -11.40 -4.69 18.37
N ASP A 100 -12.16 -5.62 17.82
CA ASP A 100 -11.98 -6.05 16.42
C ASP A 100 -12.30 -4.92 15.44
N ALA A 101 -13.33 -4.09 15.73
CA ALA A 101 -13.61 -2.89 14.95
C ALA A 101 -12.48 -1.84 15.02
N ARG A 102 -11.75 -1.75 16.13
CA ARG A 102 -10.57 -0.88 16.23
C ARG A 102 -9.41 -1.45 15.41
N ASP A 103 -9.20 -2.75 15.46
CA ASP A 103 -8.12 -3.39 14.72
C ASP A 103 -8.37 -3.35 13.20
N ALA A 104 -9.62 -3.53 12.75
CA ALA A 104 -10.02 -3.29 11.36
C ALA A 104 -9.71 -1.86 10.87
N ARG A 105 -9.97 -0.85 11.70
CA ARG A 105 -9.61 0.55 11.39
C ARG A 105 -8.09 0.72 11.24
N LYS A 106 -7.30 0.18 12.18
CA LYS A 106 -5.83 0.24 12.10
C LYS A 106 -5.28 -0.42 10.84
N GLU A 107 -5.81 -1.58 10.44
CA GLU A 107 -5.36 -2.24 9.22
C GLU A 107 -5.75 -1.45 7.96
N SER A 108 -6.91 -0.77 7.96
CA SER A 108 -7.25 0.18 6.90
C SER A 108 -6.26 1.34 6.85
N ASP A 109 -5.99 1.99 7.98
CA ASP A 109 -5.06 3.13 8.07
C ASP A 109 -3.64 2.73 7.60
N ARG A 110 -3.22 1.49 7.93
CA ARG A 110 -1.93 0.94 7.51
C ARG A 110 -1.86 0.73 5.99
N LEU A 111 -2.95 0.30 5.35
CA LEU A 111 -3.01 0.15 3.90
C LEU A 111 -3.04 1.52 3.20
N ASP A 112 -3.81 2.47 3.74
CA ASP A 112 -3.89 3.82 3.19
C ASP A 112 -2.55 4.54 3.30
N LYS A 113 -1.84 4.37 4.41
CA LYS A 113 -0.46 4.86 4.56
C LYS A 113 0.48 4.22 3.54
N LEU A 114 0.40 2.90 3.33
CA LEU A 114 1.22 2.23 2.32
C LEU A 114 0.98 2.82 0.92
N HIS A 115 -0.28 3.04 0.54
CA HIS A 115 -0.61 3.68 -0.74
C HIS A 115 -0.04 5.10 -0.85
N LYS A 116 -0.13 5.91 0.20
CA LYS A 116 0.46 7.25 0.24
C LYS A 116 1.97 7.20 0.08
N ASP A 117 2.64 6.29 0.78
CA ASP A 117 4.10 6.13 0.70
C ASP A 117 4.54 5.70 -0.71
N ILE A 118 3.79 4.78 -1.34
CA ILE A 118 4.01 4.36 -2.73
C ILE A 118 3.86 5.54 -3.70
N GLN A 119 2.78 6.32 -3.58
CA GLN A 119 2.55 7.48 -4.45
C GLN A 119 3.63 8.55 -4.24
N GLY A 120 4.02 8.80 -2.99
CA GLY A 120 5.11 9.72 -2.66
C GLY A 120 6.44 9.31 -3.29
N LEU A 121 6.79 8.01 -3.26
CA LEU A 121 8.00 7.51 -3.92
C LEU A 121 7.92 7.62 -5.44
N LYS A 122 6.78 7.30 -6.06
CA LYS A 122 6.60 7.46 -7.51
C LYS A 122 6.82 8.90 -7.96
N ASN A 123 6.28 9.87 -7.20
CA ASN A 123 6.47 11.29 -7.50
C ASN A 123 7.93 11.70 -7.35
N LYS A 124 8.62 11.27 -6.28
CA LYS A 124 10.05 11.54 -6.07
C LYS A 124 10.92 10.98 -7.19
N ILE A 125 10.66 9.74 -7.62
CA ILE A 125 11.36 9.11 -8.75
C ILE A 125 11.14 9.93 -10.02
N ALA A 126 9.90 10.31 -10.32
CA ALA A 126 9.57 11.11 -11.49
C ALA A 126 10.28 12.48 -11.48
N GLU A 127 10.26 13.19 -10.35
CA GLU A 127 10.97 14.46 -10.18
C GLU A 127 12.48 14.32 -10.39
N ASN A 128 13.09 13.29 -9.82
CA ASN A 128 14.52 13.01 -9.97
C ASN A 128 14.85 12.61 -11.41
N GLN A 129 13.97 11.87 -12.10
CA GLN A 129 14.14 11.53 -13.51
C GLN A 129 14.09 12.78 -14.41
N VAL A 130 13.18 13.72 -14.12
CA VAL A 130 13.13 15.01 -14.83
C VAL A 130 14.42 15.80 -14.62
N LYS A 131 14.97 15.84 -13.39
CA LYS A 131 16.26 16.50 -13.12
C LYS A 131 17.40 15.81 -13.85
N LEU A 132 17.45 14.48 -13.84
CA LEU A 132 18.47 13.71 -14.55
C LEU A 132 18.43 13.95 -16.06
N ASN A 133 17.23 13.98 -16.65
CA ASN A 133 17.05 14.26 -18.08
C ASN A 133 17.59 15.64 -18.48
N LYS A 134 17.47 16.66 -17.61
CA LYS A 134 18.05 17.99 -17.85
C LYS A 134 19.58 17.93 -17.94
N TYR A 135 20.24 17.20 -17.05
CA TYR A 135 21.70 17.00 -17.12
C TYR A 135 22.13 16.27 -18.40
N VAL A 136 21.38 15.24 -18.80
CA VAL A 136 21.64 14.50 -20.04
C VAL A 136 21.48 15.38 -21.28
N GLN A 137 20.49 16.27 -21.31
CA GLN A 137 20.28 17.21 -22.42
C GLN A 137 21.35 18.31 -22.47
N GLN A 138 21.73 18.86 -21.33
CA GLN A 138 22.79 19.87 -21.24
C GLN A 138 24.17 19.31 -21.65
N GLY A 139 24.49 18.08 -21.25
CA GLY A 139 25.70 17.39 -21.68
C GLY A 139 25.75 17.11 -23.20
N ARG A 140 24.59 17.01 -23.85
CA ARG A 140 24.48 16.86 -25.32
C ARG A 140 24.61 18.19 -26.07
N ALA A 141 24.09 19.29 -25.51
CA ALA A 141 24.12 20.61 -26.14
C ALA A 141 25.52 21.29 -26.13
N GLY A 142 26.43 20.82 -25.28
CA GLY A 142 27.81 21.31 -25.18
C GLY A 142 28.84 20.54 -26.03
N ARG A 143 28.41 19.67 -26.95
CA ARG A 143 29.31 18.94 -27.86
C ARG A 143 29.35 19.65 -29.24
N PRO A 144 30.54 20.03 -29.75
CA PRO A 144 30.70 20.53 -31.12
C PRO A 144 30.35 19.46 -32.16
#